data_AF-A0A357GUM0-F1
#
_entry.id   AF-A0A357GUM0-F1
#
_cell.length_a   1.000
_cell.length_b   1.000
_cell.length_c   1.000
_cell.angle_alpha   90.00
_cell.angle_beta   90.00
_cell.angle_gamma   90.00
#
_symmetry.space_group_name_H-M   'P 1'
#
loop_
_entity.id
_entity.type
_entity.pdbx_description
1 polymer ?
#
loop_
_entity_poly.entity_id
_entity_poly.type
_entity_poly.pdbx_seq_one_letter_code
_entity_poly.pdbx_strand_id
1 'polypeptide(L)' 'MLVDNPDAVKVERKVDEMGVLISLDVDPKDMGIVIGREGQTAKALRTLLRVIGAKN' A
#
# COMPACT_ATOMS: atom_id res chain seq x y z
N MET A 1 -9.62 11.58 0.46
CA MET A 1 -9.73 10.15 0.81
C MET A 1 -8.74 9.37 -0.05
N LEU A 2 -8.15 8.28 0.44
CA LEU A 2 -7.19 7.45 -0.34
C LEU A 2 -7.91 6.44 -1.26
N VAL A 3 -9.15 6.10 -0.92
CA VAL A 3 -10.06 5.21 -1.64
C VAL A 3 -11.48 5.72 -1.42
N ASP A 4 -12.38 5.48 -2.37
CA ASP A 4 -13.81 5.78 -2.23
C ASP A 4 -14.60 4.57 -1.71
N ASN A 5 -14.06 3.35 -1.83
CA ASN A 5 -14.64 2.14 -1.26
C ASN A 5 -13.74 1.51 -0.17
N PRO A 6 -13.79 2.00 1.09
CA PRO A 6 -12.96 1.48 2.18
C PRO A 6 -13.16 -0.01 2.48
N ASP A 7 -14.37 -0.53 2.29
CA ASP A 7 -14.70 -1.92 2.61
C ASP A 7 -14.07 -2.91 1.62
N ALA A 8 -13.70 -2.44 0.42
CA ALA A 8 -12.99 -3.22 -0.57
C ALA A 8 -11.46 -3.27 -0.32
N VAL A 9 -10.96 -2.53 0.68
CA VAL A 9 -9.53 -2.51 1.00
C VAL A 9 -9.13 -3.74 1.80
N LYS A 10 -8.19 -4.52 1.27
CA LYS A 10 -7.59 -5.66 1.97
C LYS A 10 -6.08 -5.51 1.96
N VAL A 11 -5.47 -5.77 3.12
CA VAL A 11 -4.02 -5.74 3.29
C VAL A 11 -3.55 -7.11 3.74
N GLU A 12 -2.60 -7.69 3.02
CA GLU A 12 -1.93 -8.93 3.38
C GLU A 12 -0.45 -8.67 3.66
N ARG A 13 0.08 -9.31 4.71
CA ARG A 13 1.50 -9.30 5.05
C ARG A 13 2.04 -10.72 5.00
N LYS A 14 3.04 -10.95 4.15
CA LYS A 14 3.80 -12.20 4.10
C LYS A 14 5.25 -11.94 4.50
N VAL A 15 5.81 -12.81 5.34
CA VAL A 15 7.21 -12.76 5.77
C VAL A 15 7.89 -14.03 5.30
N ASP A 16 8.99 -13.90 4.58
CA ASP A 16 9.81 -15.01 4.09
C ASP A 16 11.30 -14.65 4.13
N GLU A 17 12.14 -15.53 3.58
CA GLU A 17 13.61 -15.37 3.55
C GLU A 17 14.06 -14.13 2.75
N MET A 18 13.22 -13.60 1.85
CA MET A 18 13.50 -12.39 1.07
C MET A 18 13.03 -11.10 1.77
N GLY A 19 12.29 -11.21 2.88
CA GLY A 19 11.87 -10.09 3.71
C GLY A 19 10.36 -10.03 3.94
N VAL A 20 9.80 -8.81 3.94
CA VAL A 20 8.37 -8.56 4.18
C VAL A 20 7.71 -8.09 2.90
N LEU A 21 6.77 -8.87 2.38
CA LEU A 21 5.87 -8.49 1.30
C LEU A 21 4.56 -7.97 1.90
N ILE A 22 4.15 -6.77 1.49
CA ILE A 22 2.84 -6.20 1.82
C ILE A 22 2.06 -6.05 0.52
N SER A 23 0.92 -6.75 0.44
CA SER A 23 -0.02 -6.67 -0.68
C SER A 23 -1.22 -5.82 -0.26
N LEU A 24 -1.66 -4.92 -1.15
CA LEU A 24 -2.82 -4.07 -0.97
C LEU A 24 -3.78 -4.33 -2.14
N ASP A 25 -4.92 -4.91 -1.85
CA ASP A 25 -6.03 -5.06 -2.79
C ASP A 25 -7.05 -3.96 -2.52
N VAL A 26 -7.53 -3.32 -3.58
CA VAL A 26 -8.55 -2.28 -3.53
C VAL A 26 -9.54 -2.48 -4.67
N ASP A 27 -10.65 -1.73 -4.64
CA ASP A 27 -11.55 -1.67 -5.78
C ASP A 27 -10.79 -1.16 -7.03
N PRO A 28 -10.98 -1.77 -8.21
CA PRO A 28 -10.34 -1.30 -9.44
C PRO A 28 -10.57 0.19 -9.75
N LYS A 29 -11.69 0.77 -9.30
CA LYS A 29 -12.00 2.19 -9.47
C LYS A 29 -11.12 3.09 -8.59
N ASP A 30 -10.66 2.59 -7.45
CA ASP A 30 -9.81 3.31 -6.51
C ASP A 30 -8.32 3.29 -6.88
N MET A 31 -7.92 2.41 -7.81
CA MET A 31 -6.52 2.24 -8.21
C MET A 31 -5.85 3.55 -8.64
N GLY A 32 -6.56 4.40 -9.38
CA GLY A 32 -6.03 5.70 -9.82
C GLY A 32 -5.70 6.63 -8.66
N ILE A 33 -6.53 6.62 -7.61
CA ILE A 33 -6.37 7.46 -6.41
C ILE A 33 -5.21 6.94 -5.56
N VAL A 34 -5.14 5.61 -5.38
CA VAL A 34 -4.10 4.93 -4.60
C VAL A 34 -2.71 5.08 -5.22
N ILE A 35 -2.61 5.01 -6.56
CA ILE A 35 -1.36 5.29 -7.27
C ILE A 35 -1.03 6.79 -7.12
N GLY A 36 -2.03 7.65 -7.34
CA GLY A 36 -1.87 9.10 -7.36
C GLY A 36 -1.15 9.59 -8.61
N ARG A 37 -1.17 10.91 -8.84
CA ARG A 37 -0.49 11.53 -9.98
C ARG A 37 1.00 11.17 -9.96
N GLU A 38 1.50 10.64 -11.07
CA GLU A 38 2.89 10.18 -11.22
C GLU A 38 3.34 9.17 -10.13
N GLY A 39 2.40 8.45 -9.52
CA GLY A 39 2.71 7.48 -8.46
C GLY A 39 3.05 8.12 -7.10
N GLN A 40 2.78 9.41 -6.89
CA GLN A 40 3.18 10.14 -5.69
C GLN A 40 2.65 9.50 -4.38
N THR A 41 1.40 9.03 -4.40
CA THR A 41 0.74 8.44 -3.23
C THR A 41 1.36 7.10 -2.89
N ALA A 42 1.52 6.23 -3.90
CA ALA A 42 2.20 4.95 -3.76
C ALA A 42 3.66 5.11 -3.29
N LYS A 43 4.36 6.16 -3.72
CA LYS A 43 5.73 6.45 -3.27
C LYS A 43 5.76 6.85 -1.79
N ALA A 44 4.85 7.69 -1.34
CA ALA A 44 4.74 8.08 0.08
C ALA A 44 4.46 6.87 0.98
N LEU A 45 3.52 6.01 0.58
CA LEU A 45 3.23 4.74 1.25
C LEU A 45 4.48 3.86 1.41
N ARG A 46 5.25 3.65 0.34
CA ARG A 46 6.49 2.87 0.40
C ARG A 46 7.51 3.45 1.39
N THR A 47 7.68 4.77 1.41
CA THR A 47 8.59 5.44 2.36
C THR A 47 8.16 5.18 3.80
N LEU A 48 6.88 5.35 4.11
CA LEU A 48 6.34 5.11 5.45
C LEU A 48 6.54 3.65 5.88
N LEU A 49 6.21 2.70 5.00
CA LEU A 49 6.40 1.28 5.26
C LEU A 49 7.86 0.92 5.52
N ARG A 50 8.80 1.53 4.78
CA ARG A 50 10.24 1.31 4.99
C ARG A 50 10.70 1.82 6.35
N VAL A 51 10.22 2.98 6.79
CA VAL A 51 10.56 3.56 8.11
C VAL A 51 9.99 2.73 9.25
N ILE A 52 8.73 2.29 9.13
CA ILE A 52 8.06 1.46 10.14
C ILE A 52 8.69 0.07 10.19
N GLY A 53 8.99 -0.52 9.02
CA GLY A 53 9.62 -1.83 8.90
C GLY A 53 11.07 -1.86 9.41
N ALA A 54 11.83 -0.77 9.29
CA ALA A 54 13.20 -0.68 9.81
C ALA A 54 13.29 -0.48 11.33
N LYS A 55 12.16 -0.18 11.99
CA LYS A 55 12.11 0.07 13.44
C LYS A 55 11.88 -1.20 14.29
N ASN A 56 11.81 -2.38 13.69
CA ASN A 56 11.61 -3.65 14.39
C ASN A 56 12.62 -4.70 13.94
#